data_AF-A0A954W9Y2-F1
#
_entry.id   AF-A0A954W9Y2-F1
#
_cell.length_a   1.000
_cell.length_b   1.000
_cell.length_c   1.000
_cell.angle_alpha   90.00
_cell.angle_beta   90.00
_cell.angle_gamma   90.00
#
_symmetry.space_group_name_H-M   'P 1'
#
loop_
_entity.id
_entity.type
_entity.pdbx_description
1 polymer ?
#
loop_
_entity_poly.entity_id
_entity_poly.type
_entity_poly.pdbx_seq_one_letter_code
_entity_poly.pdbx_strand_id
1 'polypeptide(L)'
;GKSLLGLTLGCARCHDHKFDPVPQRDYYALAGIFTSTVTLQDRLGGPKEDESDWSRRGLGPGGDEKLQAFLSEYRYEWVKAGQKRYEAHKKIATLERQPKREPSDLSSSGAGPSQDDEALAKARQDFAHYSVRLAELEAMMPPYAEAVAESRDVADTQMRIRGIPSSKGDTVPRGFLQVVAYDGQPEAPAEQSGRLQLTQWIASPNNPLTARVYVNRVWKHLFGQGIVRSVDNFGPRGDAPSHPELLDHLATRFASNGWRLKPLVREIVTSRAYRMSTAFNEQAARVDPENHLLWRQNKRRLEPEEIRDTLLQLSGELDRSQAESLIGHLPLKDINGGDAAAIDIRDNRRTVYQPIIRTMEVDVLQIFDFANSAMTTGDRPRTTIAPQALYFLNSPFVQQSAR
;
A
#
# COMPACT_ATOMS: atom_id res chain seq x y z
N GLY A 1 -0.76 -12.84 9.07
CA GLY A 1 0.42 -13.12 9.92
C GLY A 1 1.19 -11.86 10.19
N LYS A 2 2.24 -11.57 9.41
CA LYS A 2 3.19 -10.47 9.61
C LYS A 2 2.55 -9.10 9.87
N SER A 3 1.66 -8.63 8.98
CA SER A 3 1.06 -7.30 9.11
C SER A 3 0.28 -7.16 10.41
N LEU A 4 -0.79 -7.92 10.61
CA LEU A 4 -1.69 -7.63 11.73
C LEU A 4 -1.23 -8.24 13.06
N LEU A 5 -0.54 -9.38 13.02
CA LEU A 5 -0.19 -10.14 14.23
C LEU A 5 1.31 -10.09 14.56
N GLY A 6 2.17 -9.57 13.67
CA GLY A 6 3.62 -9.59 13.90
C GLY A 6 4.19 -11.01 13.98
N LEU A 7 3.59 -11.97 13.28
CA LEU A 7 4.01 -13.39 13.29
C LEU A 7 4.51 -13.86 11.93
N THR A 8 5.56 -14.68 11.92
CA THR A 8 6.20 -15.23 10.72
C THR A 8 5.54 -16.52 10.21
N LEU A 9 4.21 -16.49 10.03
CA LEU A 9 3.41 -17.68 9.65
C LEU A 9 3.83 -18.37 8.34
N GLY A 10 4.63 -17.71 7.49
CA GLY A 10 5.03 -18.25 6.19
C GLY A 10 5.77 -19.59 6.27
N CYS A 11 6.60 -19.81 7.30
CA CYS A 11 7.29 -21.09 7.49
C CYS A 11 6.30 -22.24 7.79
N ALA A 12 5.20 -21.93 8.50
CA ALA A 12 4.16 -22.90 8.84
C ALA A 12 3.37 -23.41 7.62
N ARG A 13 3.63 -22.91 6.42
CA ARG A 13 3.02 -23.44 5.19
C ARG A 13 3.50 -24.87 4.88
N CYS A 14 4.77 -25.18 5.16
CA CYS A 14 5.42 -26.41 4.69
C CYS A 14 5.64 -27.44 5.80
N HIS A 15 5.84 -26.99 7.04
CA HIS A 15 6.10 -27.80 8.23
C HIS A 15 5.65 -27.01 9.45
N ASP A 16 5.57 -27.62 10.63
CA ASP A 16 5.31 -26.86 11.87
C ASP A 16 6.34 -25.75 12.04
N HIS A 17 5.90 -24.55 12.40
CA HIS A 17 6.79 -23.41 12.47
C HIS A 17 7.98 -23.71 13.40
N LYS A 18 9.19 -23.38 12.96
CA LYS A 18 10.43 -23.86 13.60
C LYS A 18 10.62 -23.31 15.02
N PHE A 19 10.04 -22.14 15.34
CA PHE A 19 10.30 -21.41 16.59
C PHE A 19 9.03 -20.96 17.30
N ASP A 20 8.15 -20.26 16.59
CA ASP A 20 6.80 -19.98 17.07
C ASP A 20 6.01 -21.28 17.19
N PRO A 21 5.17 -21.45 18.24
CA PRO A 21 4.36 -22.65 18.45
C PRO A 21 3.11 -22.60 17.54
N VAL A 22 3.35 -22.54 16.24
CA VAL A 22 2.31 -22.52 15.20
C VAL A 22 2.43 -23.80 14.40
N PRO A 23 1.55 -24.79 14.61
CA PRO A 23 1.55 -25.99 13.80
C PRO A 23 1.17 -25.66 12.35
N GLN A 24 1.58 -26.51 11.41
CA GLN A 24 1.19 -26.39 10.01
C GLN A 24 -0.34 -26.39 9.87
N ARG A 25 -1.02 -27.12 10.74
CA ARG A 25 -2.49 -27.17 10.79
C ARG A 25 -3.11 -25.79 10.99
N ASP A 26 -2.58 -24.96 11.89
CA ASP A 26 -3.09 -23.60 12.14
C ASP A 26 -2.95 -22.70 10.91
N TYR A 27 -1.86 -22.84 10.15
CA TYR A 27 -1.69 -22.13 8.89
C TYR A 27 -2.79 -22.50 7.89
N TYR A 28 -3.10 -23.79 7.74
CA TYR A 28 -4.15 -24.24 6.83
C TYR A 28 -5.56 -23.94 7.36
N ALA A 29 -5.78 -23.93 8.67
CA ALA A 29 -7.04 -23.48 9.26
C ALA A 29 -7.33 -22.01 8.88
N LEU A 30 -6.33 -21.13 8.97
CA LEU A 30 -6.45 -19.75 8.49
C LEU A 30 -6.57 -19.65 6.97
N ALA A 31 -5.78 -20.41 6.22
CA ALA A 31 -5.83 -20.38 4.76
C ALA A 31 -7.18 -20.89 4.22
N GLY A 32 -7.81 -21.84 4.92
CA GLY A 32 -9.14 -22.36 4.60
C GLY A 32 -10.22 -21.29 4.58
N ILE A 33 -10.10 -20.26 5.42
CA ILE A 33 -11.02 -19.12 5.43
C ILE A 33 -11.07 -18.42 4.06
N PHE A 34 -9.95 -18.37 3.36
CA PHE A 34 -9.84 -17.76 2.03
C PHE A 34 -10.15 -18.75 0.89
N THR A 35 -10.28 -20.04 1.16
CA THR A 35 -10.68 -21.04 0.15
C THR A 35 -12.12 -20.81 -0.32
N SER A 36 -12.96 -20.25 0.55
CA SER A 36 -14.36 -19.93 0.25
C SER A 36 -14.52 -18.52 -0.34
N THR A 37 -13.57 -18.06 -1.16
CA THR A 37 -13.59 -16.72 -1.79
C THR A 37 -13.44 -16.83 -3.30
N VAL A 38 -14.15 -15.95 -4.02
CA VAL A 38 -14.04 -15.81 -5.47
C VAL A 38 -12.95 -14.79 -5.76
N THR A 39 -11.95 -15.19 -6.54
CA THR A 39 -10.84 -14.33 -6.96
C THR A 39 -10.97 -13.93 -8.43
N LEU A 40 -10.01 -13.14 -8.94
CA LEU A 40 -9.91 -12.78 -10.36
C LEU A 40 -9.95 -14.00 -11.30
N GLN A 41 -9.41 -15.15 -10.86
CA GLN A 41 -9.27 -16.34 -11.69
C GLN A 41 -10.61 -17.02 -11.98
N ASP A 42 -11.56 -16.94 -11.04
CA ASP A 42 -12.89 -17.56 -11.15
C ASP A 42 -13.86 -16.72 -12.01
N ARG A 43 -13.46 -15.49 -12.37
CA ARG A 43 -14.24 -14.55 -13.19
C ARG A 43 -13.72 -14.36 -14.62
N LEU A 44 -12.68 -15.07 -15.03
CA LEU A 44 -12.23 -15.10 -16.42
C LEU A 44 -13.25 -15.76 -17.37
N GLY A 45 -14.37 -16.29 -16.84
CA GLY A 45 -15.53 -16.77 -17.60
C GLY A 45 -16.84 -16.12 -17.14
N GLY A 46 -17.23 -15.04 -17.82
CA GLY A 46 -18.50 -14.29 -17.76
C GLY A 46 -18.51 -13.28 -18.93
N PRO A 47 -19.67 -12.79 -19.42
CA PRO A 47 -20.00 -12.54 -20.86
C PRO A 47 -19.10 -11.59 -21.67
N LYS A 48 -18.04 -11.03 -21.09
CA LYS A 48 -16.89 -10.49 -21.80
C LYS A 48 -15.63 -11.16 -21.23
N GLU A 49 -15.21 -12.25 -21.88
CA GLU A 49 -14.08 -13.11 -21.47
C GLU A 49 -12.73 -12.38 -21.39
N ASP A 50 -12.65 -11.11 -21.82
CA ASP A 50 -11.41 -10.36 -22.01
C ASP A 50 -11.14 -9.23 -20.98
N GLU A 51 -12.00 -9.06 -19.98
CA GLU A 51 -11.83 -8.01 -18.95
C GLU A 51 -11.43 -8.62 -17.61
N SER A 52 -10.11 -8.79 -17.40
CA SER A 52 -9.55 -9.05 -16.07
C SER A 52 -9.73 -7.80 -15.19
N ASP A 53 -10.71 -7.84 -14.29
CA ASP A 53 -11.04 -6.72 -13.42
C ASP A 53 -11.26 -7.18 -11.97
N TRP A 54 -10.91 -6.32 -11.02
CA TRP A 54 -11.02 -6.63 -9.60
C TRP A 54 -12.49 -6.77 -9.17
N SER A 55 -12.72 -7.53 -8.10
CA SER A 55 -14.04 -7.64 -7.50
C SER A 55 -14.36 -6.36 -6.71
N ARG A 56 -15.12 -5.46 -7.33
CA ARG A 56 -15.69 -4.29 -6.65
C ARG A 56 -16.89 -4.68 -5.81
N ARG A 57 -16.87 -4.27 -4.54
CA ARG A 57 -17.96 -4.47 -3.58
C ARG A 57 -18.48 -3.14 -3.10
N GLY A 58 -19.78 -2.92 -3.22
CA GLY A 58 -20.41 -1.68 -2.78
C GLY A 58 -20.44 -1.61 -1.26
N LEU A 59 -20.19 -0.43 -0.72
CA LEU A 59 -20.10 -0.17 0.71
C LEU A 59 -21.45 0.29 1.27
N GLY A 60 -21.75 -0.14 2.50
CA GLY A 60 -22.97 0.21 3.22
C GLY A 60 -24.19 -0.66 2.86
N PRO A 61 -25.34 -0.42 3.51
CA PRO A 61 -26.56 -1.19 3.27
C PRO A 61 -27.05 -1.06 1.83
N GLY A 62 -27.25 -2.21 1.17
CA GLY A 62 -27.62 -2.27 -0.25
C GLY A 62 -26.54 -1.77 -1.20
N GLY A 63 -25.29 -1.64 -0.73
CA GLY A 63 -24.19 -1.04 -1.48
C GLY A 63 -23.87 -1.83 -2.75
N ASP A 64 -23.85 -3.16 -2.65
CA ASP A 64 -23.56 -4.03 -3.79
C ASP A 64 -24.63 -3.91 -4.88
N GLU A 65 -25.92 -3.89 -4.53
CA GLU A 65 -27.02 -3.71 -5.49
C GLU A 65 -26.93 -2.36 -6.20
N LYS A 66 -26.66 -1.29 -5.45
CA LYS A 66 -26.46 0.05 -6.01
C LYS A 66 -25.27 0.10 -6.95
N LEU A 67 -24.14 -0.49 -6.53
CA LEU A 67 -22.94 -0.54 -7.35
C LEU A 67 -23.17 -1.35 -8.63
N GLN A 68 -23.84 -2.50 -8.54
CA GLN A 68 -24.17 -3.31 -9.71
C GLN A 68 -25.13 -2.58 -10.66
N ALA A 69 -26.11 -1.85 -10.14
CA ALA A 69 -26.98 -1.00 -10.97
C ALA A 69 -26.15 0.04 -11.74
N PHE A 70 -25.28 0.79 -11.05
CA PHE A 70 -24.37 1.74 -11.70
C PHE A 70 -23.48 1.06 -12.75
N LEU A 71 -22.83 -0.05 -12.42
CA LEU A 71 -21.95 -0.76 -13.33
C LEU A 71 -22.72 -1.33 -14.53
N SER A 72 -23.97 -1.77 -14.36
CA SER A 72 -24.77 -2.28 -15.47
C SER A 72 -25.10 -1.20 -16.50
N GLU A 73 -25.25 0.04 -16.05
CA GLU A 73 -25.65 1.18 -16.88
C GLU A 73 -24.42 1.93 -17.44
N TYR A 74 -23.43 2.22 -16.59
CA TYR A 74 -22.36 3.17 -16.88
C TYR A 74 -20.96 2.55 -17.08
N ARG A 75 -20.77 1.24 -16.84
CA ARG A 75 -19.42 0.64 -16.88
C ARG A 75 -18.68 0.88 -18.18
N TYR A 76 -19.36 0.70 -19.33
CA TYR A 76 -18.72 0.91 -20.62
C TYR A 76 -18.27 2.36 -20.81
N GLU A 77 -19.13 3.32 -20.46
CA GLU A 77 -18.80 4.74 -20.56
C GLU A 77 -17.66 5.14 -19.61
N TRP A 78 -17.68 4.63 -18.38
CA TRP A 78 -16.66 4.87 -17.38
C TRP A 78 -15.29 4.38 -17.81
N VAL A 79 -15.18 3.11 -18.24
CA VAL A 79 -13.93 2.54 -18.74
C VAL A 79 -13.45 3.28 -19.99
N LYS A 80 -14.36 3.57 -20.93
CA LYS A 80 -14.03 4.30 -22.16
C LYS A 80 -13.52 5.72 -21.87
N ALA A 81 -14.15 6.45 -20.95
CA ALA A 81 -13.71 7.78 -20.55
C ALA A 81 -12.34 7.73 -19.87
N GLY A 82 -12.10 6.74 -19.01
CA GLY A 82 -10.80 6.47 -18.39
C GLY A 82 -9.70 6.24 -19.43
N GLN A 83 -9.95 5.32 -20.37
CA GLN A 83 -9.01 5.01 -21.46
C GLN A 83 -8.72 6.25 -22.33
N LYS A 84 -9.76 7.01 -22.70
CA LYS A 84 -9.58 8.20 -23.55
C LYS A 84 -8.86 9.33 -22.85
N ARG A 85 -9.13 9.56 -21.56
CA ARG A 85 -8.36 10.49 -20.72
C ARG A 85 -6.89 10.10 -20.68
N TYR A 86 -6.59 8.81 -20.50
CA TYR A 86 -5.23 8.30 -20.48
C TYR A 86 -4.52 8.45 -21.83
N GLU A 87 -5.18 8.10 -22.94
CA GLU A 87 -4.64 8.28 -24.30
C GLU A 87 -4.33 9.76 -24.58
N ALA A 88 -5.23 10.67 -24.19
CA ALA A 88 -5.04 12.11 -24.32
C ALA A 88 -3.86 12.60 -23.47
N HIS A 89 -3.75 12.13 -22.23
CA HIS A 89 -2.62 12.44 -21.34
C HIS A 89 -1.29 11.98 -21.94
N LYS A 90 -1.21 10.73 -22.42
CA LYS A 90 -0.02 10.19 -23.09
C LYS A 90 0.38 11.05 -24.29
N LYS A 91 -0.60 11.50 -25.07
CA LYS A 91 -0.34 12.36 -26.24
C LYS A 91 0.20 13.74 -25.83
N ILE A 92 -0.36 14.36 -24.78
CA ILE A 92 0.15 15.62 -24.22
C ILE A 92 1.61 15.46 -23.80
N ALA A 93 1.90 14.46 -22.96
CA ALA A 93 3.25 14.21 -22.46
C ALA A 93 4.25 13.94 -23.59
N THR A 94 3.83 13.25 -24.66
CA THR A 94 4.68 12.96 -25.82
C THR A 94 5.00 14.24 -26.61
N LEU A 95 4.01 15.08 -26.88
CA LEU A 95 4.18 16.31 -27.66
C LEU A 95 4.96 17.38 -26.87
N GLU A 96 4.79 17.46 -25.55
CA GLU A 96 5.53 18.40 -24.70
C GLU A 96 7.01 18.02 -24.51
N ARG A 97 7.36 16.75 -24.67
CA ARG A 97 8.75 16.25 -24.61
C ARG A 97 9.53 16.47 -25.91
N GLN A 98 8.86 16.76 -27.03
CA GLN A 98 9.54 17.02 -28.29
C GLN A 98 10.24 18.39 -28.24
N PRO A 99 11.50 18.51 -28.70
CA PRO A 99 12.18 19.80 -28.74
C PRO A 99 11.37 20.75 -29.63
N LYS A 100 11.01 21.93 -29.11
CA LYS A 100 10.39 22.98 -29.92
C LYS A 100 11.32 23.30 -31.09
N ARG A 101 10.79 23.36 -32.32
CA ARG A 101 11.56 23.72 -33.52
C ARG A 101 12.30 25.04 -33.30
N GLU A 102 13.56 25.09 -33.74
CA GLU A 102 14.39 26.29 -33.69
C GLU A 102 13.72 27.43 -34.47
N PRO A 103 13.79 28.68 -34.00
CA PRO A 103 13.19 29.83 -34.69
C PRO A 103 13.66 30.03 -36.14
N SER A 104 14.83 29.48 -36.50
CA SER A 104 15.37 29.50 -37.86
C SER A 104 14.55 28.70 -38.87
N ASP A 105 13.72 27.75 -38.43
CA ASP A 105 12.88 26.92 -39.31
C ASP A 105 11.50 27.54 -39.59
N LEU A 106 11.16 28.65 -38.91
CA LEU A 106 9.86 29.32 -39.01
C LEU A 106 9.82 30.42 -40.09
N SER A 107 10.91 30.67 -40.81
CA SER A 107 11.03 31.83 -41.72
C SER A 107 10.32 31.70 -43.07
N SER A 108 9.51 30.66 -43.31
CA SER A 108 8.88 30.48 -44.65
C SER A 108 7.47 29.90 -44.67
N SER A 109 6.64 30.06 -43.62
CA SER A 109 5.22 29.71 -43.74
C SER A 109 4.31 30.67 -42.96
N GLY A 110 3.24 31.12 -43.63
CA GLY A 110 2.23 32.01 -43.07
C GLY A 110 1.63 31.44 -41.79
N ALA A 111 1.57 32.28 -40.75
CA ALA A 111 1.33 31.92 -39.37
C ALA A 111 -0.07 31.35 -39.11
N GLY A 112 -0.18 30.02 -39.16
CA GLY A 112 -1.18 29.22 -38.46
C GLY A 112 -0.51 28.34 -37.41
N PRO A 113 -1.24 27.80 -36.42
CA PRO A 113 -0.69 26.82 -35.49
C PRO A 113 -0.08 25.64 -36.25
N SER A 114 1.06 25.13 -35.80
CA SER A 114 1.65 23.93 -36.41
C SER A 114 0.74 22.71 -36.22
N GLN A 115 0.92 21.67 -37.03
CA GLN A 115 0.17 20.42 -36.84
C GLN A 115 0.34 19.83 -35.43
N ASP A 116 1.50 20.03 -34.81
CA ASP A 116 1.78 19.60 -33.44
C ASP A 116 1.04 20.47 -32.41
N ASP A 117 0.92 21.78 -32.64
CA ASP A 117 0.15 22.69 -31.78
C ASP A 117 -1.36 22.37 -31.83
N GLU A 118 -1.90 22.10 -33.02
CA GLU A 118 -3.28 21.66 -33.19
C GLU A 118 -3.52 20.30 -32.52
N ALA A 119 -2.57 19.36 -32.68
CA ALA A 119 -2.64 18.05 -32.04
C ALA A 119 -2.58 18.12 -30.51
N LEU A 120 -1.77 19.04 -29.96
CA LEU A 120 -1.65 19.29 -28.52
C LEU A 120 -2.92 19.97 -27.97
N ALA A 121 -3.45 20.98 -28.67
CA ALA A 121 -4.69 21.64 -28.30
C ALA A 121 -5.86 20.64 -28.24
N LYS A 122 -5.98 19.77 -29.26
CA LYS A 122 -6.97 18.69 -29.28
C LYS A 122 -6.78 17.71 -28.13
N ALA A 123 -5.54 17.29 -27.86
CA ALA A 123 -5.27 16.35 -26.76
C ALA A 123 -5.64 16.96 -25.39
N ARG A 124 -5.37 18.26 -25.17
CA ARG A 124 -5.79 18.98 -23.97
C ARG A 124 -7.32 19.10 -23.86
N GLN A 125 -8.00 19.35 -24.97
CA GLN A 125 -9.46 19.37 -25.02
C GLN A 125 -10.05 17.99 -24.68
N ASP A 126 -9.54 16.92 -25.29
CA ASP A 126 -9.97 15.55 -25.01
C ASP A 126 -9.73 15.20 -23.54
N PHE A 127 -8.54 15.52 -22.99
CA PHE A 127 -8.22 15.31 -21.59
C PHE A 127 -9.21 16.02 -20.66
N ALA A 128 -9.50 17.30 -20.91
CA ALA A 128 -10.46 18.07 -20.11
C ALA A 128 -11.87 17.49 -20.21
N HIS A 129 -12.32 17.17 -21.43
CA HIS A 129 -13.63 16.59 -21.68
C HIS A 129 -13.84 15.27 -20.94
N TYR A 130 -12.90 14.33 -21.08
CA TYR A 130 -12.99 13.03 -20.41
C TYR A 130 -12.75 13.11 -18.89
N SER A 131 -12.00 14.10 -18.41
CA SER A 131 -11.86 14.36 -16.97
C SER A 131 -13.18 14.82 -16.35
N VAL A 132 -13.90 15.74 -17.00
CA VAL A 132 -15.24 16.17 -16.55
C VAL A 132 -16.21 14.98 -16.57
N ARG A 133 -16.21 14.21 -17.65
CA ARG A 133 -17.10 13.04 -17.75
C ARG A 133 -16.83 11.99 -16.67
N LEU A 134 -15.56 11.72 -16.36
CA LEU A 134 -15.22 10.82 -15.25
C LEU A 134 -15.70 11.37 -13.91
N ALA A 135 -15.51 12.65 -13.63
CA ALA A 135 -15.97 13.27 -12.38
C ALA A 135 -17.51 13.18 -12.24
N GLU A 136 -18.27 13.37 -13.31
CA GLU A 136 -19.73 13.16 -13.32
C GLU A 136 -20.11 11.71 -12.98
N LEU A 137 -19.44 10.74 -13.63
CA LEU A 137 -19.68 9.31 -13.39
C LEU A 137 -19.30 8.91 -11.96
N GLU A 138 -18.21 9.44 -11.43
CA GLU A 138 -17.76 9.20 -10.05
C GLU A 138 -18.70 9.79 -9.01
N ALA A 139 -19.27 10.98 -9.28
CA ALA A 139 -20.27 11.58 -8.40
C ALA A 139 -21.54 10.72 -8.30
N MET A 140 -21.88 9.96 -9.34
CA MET A 140 -22.99 9.01 -9.36
C MET A 140 -22.62 7.62 -8.82
N MET A 141 -21.32 7.29 -8.81
CA MET A 141 -20.84 5.97 -8.43
C MET A 141 -20.99 5.75 -6.91
N PRO A 142 -21.71 4.70 -6.48
CA PRO A 142 -21.81 4.36 -5.08
C PRO A 142 -20.42 4.06 -4.48
N PRO A 143 -20.18 4.37 -3.19
CA PRO A 143 -18.92 4.04 -2.56
C PRO A 143 -18.68 2.53 -2.63
N TYR A 144 -17.46 2.14 -2.99
CA TYR A 144 -17.07 0.74 -3.14
C TYR A 144 -15.66 0.50 -2.61
N ALA A 145 -15.31 -0.77 -2.43
CA ALA A 145 -13.96 -1.23 -2.17
C ALA A 145 -13.60 -2.39 -3.10
N GLU A 146 -12.33 -2.50 -3.46
CA GLU A 146 -11.81 -3.70 -4.11
C GLU A 146 -11.64 -4.81 -3.07
N ALA A 147 -12.48 -5.84 -3.15
CA ALA A 147 -12.53 -6.90 -2.16
C ALA A 147 -12.97 -8.24 -2.79
N VAL A 148 -12.39 -9.34 -2.32
CA VAL A 148 -12.82 -10.68 -2.75
C VAL A 148 -14.27 -10.93 -2.35
N ALA A 149 -15.02 -11.59 -3.24
CA ALA A 149 -16.40 -11.98 -2.99
C ALA A 149 -16.47 -13.33 -2.26
N GLU A 150 -17.57 -13.57 -1.54
CA GLU A 150 -17.84 -14.90 -0.98
C GLU A 150 -18.10 -15.89 -2.11
N SER A 151 -17.52 -17.08 -2.02
CA SER A 151 -17.90 -18.21 -2.86
C SER A 151 -19.25 -18.77 -2.39
N ARG A 152 -20.00 -19.35 -3.33
CA ARG A 152 -21.18 -20.18 -2.97
C ARG A 152 -20.75 -21.47 -2.29
N ASP A 153 -19.59 -21.99 -2.69
CA ASP A 153 -19.03 -23.22 -2.16
C ASP A 153 -18.14 -22.89 -0.96
N VAL A 154 -18.66 -23.20 0.21
CA VAL A 154 -17.95 -23.01 1.47
C VAL A 154 -17.20 -24.30 1.79
N ALA A 155 -15.87 -24.24 1.84
CA ALA A 155 -15.02 -25.42 1.96
C ALA A 155 -13.88 -25.22 2.97
N ASP A 156 -13.57 -26.31 3.68
CA ASP A 156 -12.32 -26.47 4.40
C ASP A 156 -11.18 -26.72 3.40
N THR A 157 -9.94 -26.63 3.87
CA THR A 157 -8.77 -26.82 3.00
C THR A 157 -7.93 -28.01 3.39
N GLN A 158 -7.33 -28.66 2.40
CA GLN A 158 -6.39 -29.75 2.62
C GLN A 158 -4.98 -29.20 2.83
N MET A 159 -4.29 -29.73 3.84
CA MET A 159 -2.88 -29.41 4.07
C MET A 159 -2.05 -29.78 2.84
N ARG A 160 -1.03 -28.97 2.54
CA ARG A 160 -0.04 -29.33 1.52
C ARG A 160 1.19 -29.92 2.19
N ILE A 161 1.44 -31.19 1.93
CA ILE A 161 2.59 -31.90 2.49
C ILE A 161 3.86 -31.22 1.98
N ARG A 162 4.69 -30.72 2.90
CA ARG A 162 5.89 -29.92 2.58
C ARG A 162 5.59 -28.65 1.76
N GLY A 163 4.35 -28.17 1.77
CA GLY A 163 3.90 -26.98 1.04
C GLY A 163 3.68 -27.20 -0.47
N ILE A 164 3.81 -28.44 -0.96
CA ILE A 164 3.70 -28.78 -2.38
C ILE A 164 2.23 -28.76 -2.81
N PRO A 165 1.80 -27.86 -3.73
CA PRO A 165 0.39 -27.71 -4.08
C PRO A 165 -0.31 -29.00 -4.53
N SER A 166 0.35 -29.88 -5.29
CA SER A 166 -0.26 -31.14 -5.74
C SER A 166 -0.34 -32.21 -4.65
N SER A 167 0.47 -32.12 -3.59
CA SER A 167 0.54 -33.13 -2.52
C SER A 167 -0.40 -32.76 -1.38
N LYS A 168 -1.60 -33.35 -1.40
CA LYS A 168 -2.67 -33.09 -0.43
C LYS A 168 -2.58 -34.07 0.74
N GLY A 169 -2.68 -33.55 1.96
CA GLY A 169 -2.84 -34.33 3.18
C GLY A 169 -4.26 -34.18 3.75
N ASP A 170 -4.36 -34.25 5.07
CA ASP A 170 -5.63 -34.17 5.80
C ASP A 170 -6.38 -32.85 5.55
N THR A 171 -7.70 -32.94 5.57
CA THR A 171 -8.59 -31.78 5.59
C THR A 171 -8.52 -31.11 6.96
N VAL A 172 -8.39 -29.78 6.96
CA VAL A 172 -8.29 -28.95 8.15
C VAL A 172 -9.49 -28.02 8.21
N PRO A 173 -10.30 -28.09 9.29
CA PRO A 173 -11.37 -27.14 9.54
C PRO A 173 -10.85 -25.72 9.56
N ARG A 174 -11.62 -24.80 8.97
CA ARG A 174 -11.35 -23.35 9.07
C ARG A 174 -11.27 -22.93 10.53
N GLY A 175 -10.32 -22.07 10.86
CA GLY A 175 -10.10 -21.65 12.23
C GLY A 175 -8.98 -20.63 12.38
N PHE A 176 -8.65 -20.32 13.64
CA PHE A 176 -7.67 -19.31 14.02
C PHE A 176 -6.42 -19.93 14.65
N LEU A 177 -5.39 -19.12 14.90
CA LEU A 177 -4.18 -19.59 15.55
C LEU A 177 -4.45 -19.97 17.00
N GLN A 178 -4.08 -21.17 17.41
CA GLN A 178 -4.30 -21.69 18.75
C GLN A 178 -3.43 -20.97 19.80
N VAL A 179 -2.21 -20.58 19.42
CA VAL A 179 -1.26 -19.87 20.32
C VAL A 179 -1.80 -18.55 20.86
N VAL A 180 -2.73 -17.91 20.16
CA VAL A 180 -3.35 -16.63 20.53
C VAL A 180 -4.87 -16.73 20.64
N ALA A 181 -5.36 -17.93 20.94
CA ALA A 181 -6.75 -18.14 21.25
C ALA A 181 -7.12 -17.49 22.59
N TYR A 182 -8.38 -17.11 22.72
CA TYR A 182 -8.95 -16.53 23.94
C TYR A 182 -10.38 -17.02 24.15
N ASP A 183 -10.84 -16.98 25.39
CA ASP A 183 -12.20 -17.43 25.75
C ASP A 183 -13.27 -16.57 25.07
N GLY A 184 -14.27 -17.22 24.48
CA GLY A 184 -15.33 -16.54 23.74
C GLY A 184 -14.88 -15.95 22.40
N GLN A 185 -13.76 -16.41 21.85
CA GLN A 185 -13.39 -16.11 20.47
C GLN A 185 -14.48 -16.57 19.49
N PRO A 186 -14.65 -15.89 18.34
CA PRO A 186 -15.63 -16.32 17.35
C PRO A 186 -15.25 -17.70 16.79
N GLU A 187 -16.21 -18.39 16.21
CA GLU A 187 -16.01 -19.66 15.50
C GLU A 187 -16.35 -19.47 14.02
N ALA A 188 -15.61 -20.10 13.11
CA ALA A 188 -15.92 -20.06 11.69
C ALA A 188 -17.15 -20.95 11.39
N PRO A 189 -18.31 -20.40 11.00
CA PRO A 189 -19.50 -21.21 10.76
C PRO A 189 -19.33 -22.16 9.57
N ALA A 190 -20.03 -23.29 9.57
CA ALA A 190 -19.97 -24.27 8.48
C ALA A 190 -20.43 -23.68 7.14
N GLU A 191 -21.47 -22.83 7.17
CA GLU A 191 -22.12 -22.22 6.00
C GLU A 191 -21.53 -20.86 5.59
N GLN A 192 -20.40 -20.44 6.18
CA GLN A 192 -19.74 -19.16 5.88
C GLN A 192 -18.24 -19.36 5.69
N SER A 193 -17.60 -18.45 4.94
CA SER A 193 -16.14 -18.49 4.77
C SER A 193 -15.36 -18.35 6.08
N GLY A 194 -15.91 -17.71 7.11
CA GLY A 194 -15.18 -17.38 8.33
C GLY A 194 -14.42 -16.05 8.26
N ARG A 195 -14.50 -15.29 7.15
CA ARG A 195 -13.77 -14.00 7.02
C ARG A 195 -14.23 -12.93 7.99
N LEU A 196 -15.54 -12.86 8.25
CA LEU A 196 -16.10 -11.94 9.24
C LEU A 196 -15.56 -12.29 10.64
N GLN A 197 -15.56 -13.57 10.98
CA GLN A 197 -15.07 -14.07 12.26
C GLN A 197 -13.56 -13.89 12.41
N LEU A 198 -12.80 -14.06 11.33
CA LEU A 198 -11.38 -13.70 11.31
C LEU A 198 -11.16 -12.22 11.61
N THR A 199 -11.99 -11.34 11.04
CA THR A 199 -11.90 -9.90 11.30
C THR A 199 -12.23 -9.58 12.75
N GLN A 200 -13.30 -10.18 13.29
CA GLN A 200 -13.68 -10.05 14.71
C GLN A 200 -12.58 -10.58 15.64
N TRP A 201 -11.95 -11.70 15.29
CA TRP A 201 -10.86 -12.30 16.06
C TRP A 201 -9.58 -11.46 16.05
N ILE A 202 -9.20 -10.92 14.88
CA ILE A 202 -8.04 -10.03 14.75
C ILE A 202 -8.26 -8.73 15.51
N ALA A 203 -9.43 -8.10 15.36
CA ALA A 203 -9.74 -6.79 15.95
C ALA A 203 -10.28 -6.88 17.39
N SER A 204 -10.35 -8.08 17.97
CA SER A 204 -10.80 -8.28 19.34
C SER A 204 -9.86 -7.61 20.33
N PRO A 205 -10.37 -6.92 21.38
CA PRO A 205 -9.54 -6.41 22.46
C PRO A 205 -8.86 -7.54 23.26
N ASN A 206 -9.38 -8.76 23.19
CA ASN A 206 -8.77 -9.94 23.82
C ASN A 206 -7.65 -10.56 22.97
N ASN A 207 -7.45 -10.10 21.73
CA ASN A 207 -6.30 -10.49 20.93
C ASN A 207 -5.09 -9.65 21.37
N PRO A 208 -4.06 -10.27 21.97
CA PRO A 208 -2.95 -9.51 22.57
C PRO A 208 -1.98 -8.92 21.54
N LEU A 209 -2.04 -9.34 20.27
CA LEU A 209 -1.04 -8.98 19.27
C LEU A 209 -1.43 -7.76 18.44
N THR A 210 -2.67 -7.70 17.95
CA THR A 210 -3.06 -6.73 16.92
C THR A 210 -2.81 -5.28 17.34
N ALA A 211 -3.25 -4.91 18.55
CA ALA A 211 -3.06 -3.56 19.07
C ALA A 211 -1.57 -3.26 19.34
N ARG A 212 -0.83 -4.21 19.93
CA ARG A 212 0.61 -4.05 20.20
C ARG A 212 1.42 -3.86 18.93
N VAL A 213 1.17 -4.67 17.90
CA VAL A 213 1.86 -4.61 16.61
C VAL A 213 1.56 -3.28 15.91
N TYR A 214 0.29 -2.85 15.90
CA TYR A 214 -0.10 -1.59 15.30
C TYR A 214 0.53 -0.39 16.01
N VAL A 215 0.43 -0.34 17.35
CA VAL A 215 1.05 0.71 18.17
C VAL A 215 2.56 0.75 17.98
N ASN A 216 3.23 -0.41 17.97
CA ASN A 216 4.67 -0.49 17.76
C ASN A 216 5.09 0.08 16.39
N ARG A 217 4.28 -0.10 15.35
CA ARG A 217 4.54 0.50 14.04
C ARG A 217 4.32 2.00 14.02
N VAL A 218 3.25 2.50 14.64
CA VAL A 218 3.03 3.94 14.80
C VAL A 218 4.21 4.56 15.56
N TRP A 219 4.61 3.93 16.65
CA TRP A 219 5.79 4.31 17.42
C TRP A 219 7.04 4.33 16.53
N LYS A 220 7.28 3.26 15.76
CA LYS A 220 8.42 3.17 14.82
C LYS A 220 8.42 4.29 13.80
N HIS A 221 7.27 4.67 13.23
CA HIS A 221 7.21 5.79 12.28
C HIS A 221 7.58 7.12 12.94
N LEU A 222 7.19 7.31 14.21
CA LEU A 222 7.43 8.55 14.95
C LEU A 222 8.86 8.64 15.51
N PHE A 223 9.39 7.55 16.10
CA PHE A 223 10.71 7.50 16.74
C PHE A 223 11.80 6.91 15.83
N GLY A 224 11.47 6.44 14.62
CA GLY A 224 12.41 5.80 13.70
C GLY A 224 12.79 4.35 14.04
N GLN A 225 12.45 3.86 15.23
CA GLN A 225 12.59 2.47 15.69
C GLN A 225 11.39 2.09 16.58
N GLY A 226 10.97 0.83 16.54
CA GLY A 226 9.89 0.32 17.39
C GLY A 226 10.32 0.13 18.84
N ILE A 227 9.33 0.04 19.75
CA ILE A 227 9.53 -0.48 21.12
C ILE A 227 9.99 -1.94 21.05
N VAL A 228 9.39 -2.71 20.13
CA VAL A 228 9.90 -3.99 19.63
C VAL A 228 10.60 -3.69 18.30
N ARG A 229 11.93 -3.79 18.26
CA ARG A 229 12.74 -3.43 17.09
C ARG A 229 12.53 -4.40 15.92
N SER A 230 12.28 -5.67 16.19
CA SER A 230 11.79 -6.66 15.23
C SER A 230 10.32 -6.42 14.87
N VAL A 231 10.03 -5.31 14.17
CA VAL A 231 8.66 -4.81 13.87
C VAL A 231 7.71 -5.88 13.32
N ASP A 232 8.23 -6.84 12.56
CA ASP A 232 7.48 -7.91 11.89
C ASP A 232 7.50 -9.27 12.61
N ASN A 233 8.16 -9.35 13.77
CA ASN A 233 8.29 -10.58 14.56
C ASN A 233 8.15 -10.28 16.06
N PHE A 234 7.01 -10.64 16.63
CA PHE A 234 6.67 -10.59 18.06
C PHE A 234 6.75 -11.98 18.70
N GLY A 235 7.16 -13.01 17.95
CA GLY A 235 7.37 -14.36 18.45
C GLY A 235 8.65 -14.47 19.29
N PRO A 236 9.00 -15.68 19.79
CA PRO A 236 10.15 -15.89 20.67
C PRO A 236 11.52 -15.52 20.09
N ARG A 237 11.62 -15.35 18.77
CA ARG A 237 12.82 -14.88 18.07
C ARG A 237 12.83 -13.40 17.74
N GLY A 238 11.74 -12.69 18.05
CA GLY A 238 11.70 -11.25 18.03
C GLY A 238 12.46 -10.66 19.21
N ASP A 239 12.73 -9.36 19.13
CA ASP A 239 13.26 -8.60 20.24
C ASP A 239 12.21 -8.47 21.35
N ALA A 240 12.67 -8.50 22.60
CA ALA A 240 11.82 -8.11 23.71
C ALA A 240 11.47 -6.60 23.60
N PRO A 241 10.26 -6.18 24.00
CA PRO A 241 9.93 -4.76 24.06
C PRO A 241 10.87 -4.04 25.03
N SER A 242 11.46 -2.92 24.60
CA SER A 242 12.30 -2.10 25.50
C SER A 242 11.51 -1.54 26.68
N HIS A 243 10.22 -1.27 26.48
CA HIS A 243 9.29 -0.75 27.49
C HIS A 243 7.96 -1.52 27.41
N PRO A 244 7.86 -2.71 28.03
CA PRO A 244 6.67 -3.57 27.93
C PRO A 244 5.41 -2.90 28.47
N GLU A 245 5.49 -2.27 29.64
CA GLU A 245 4.34 -1.59 30.27
C GLU A 245 3.83 -0.42 29.42
N LEU A 246 4.74 0.32 28.78
CA LEU A 246 4.37 1.41 27.86
C LEU A 246 3.65 0.88 26.62
N LEU A 247 4.17 -0.20 26.02
CA LEU A 247 3.53 -0.83 24.87
C LEU A 247 2.13 -1.31 25.22
N ASP A 248 1.96 -1.96 26.38
CA ASP A 248 0.68 -2.47 26.85
C ASP A 248 -0.31 -1.36 27.17
N HIS A 249 0.19 -0.28 27.79
CA HIS A 249 -0.61 0.91 28.06
C HIS A 249 -1.15 1.54 26.77
N LEU A 250 -0.27 1.79 25.80
CA LEU A 250 -0.65 2.38 24.52
C LEU A 250 -1.55 1.46 23.70
N ALA A 251 -1.28 0.16 23.67
CA ALA A 251 -2.09 -0.83 22.97
C ALA A 251 -3.51 -0.94 23.55
N THR A 252 -3.61 -1.03 24.87
CA THR A 252 -4.91 -1.10 25.57
C THR A 252 -5.73 0.16 25.32
N ARG A 253 -5.11 1.34 25.46
CA ARG A 253 -5.78 2.63 25.19
C ARG A 253 -6.18 2.79 23.73
N PHE A 254 -5.34 2.33 22.81
CA PHE A 254 -5.64 2.40 21.38
C PHE A 254 -6.88 1.55 21.04
N ALA A 255 -6.93 0.32 21.54
CA ALA A 255 -8.10 -0.55 21.37
C ALA A 255 -9.35 0.01 22.05
N SER A 256 -9.25 0.46 23.30
CA SER A 256 -10.41 0.99 24.06
C SER A 256 -10.97 2.30 23.49
N ASN A 257 -10.13 3.10 22.82
CA ASN A 257 -10.55 4.35 22.18
C ASN A 257 -11.08 4.15 20.74
N GLY A 258 -11.43 2.92 20.37
CA GLY A 258 -12.02 2.59 19.07
C GLY A 258 -11.01 2.64 17.92
N TRP A 259 -9.75 2.25 18.17
CA TRP A 259 -8.72 2.11 17.14
C TRP A 259 -8.41 3.41 16.37
N ARG A 260 -8.58 4.55 17.04
CA ARG A 260 -8.39 5.87 16.43
C ARG A 260 -6.90 6.25 16.38
N LEU A 261 -6.36 6.35 15.16
CA LEU A 261 -4.95 6.70 14.94
C LEU A 261 -4.58 8.11 15.43
N LYS A 262 -5.38 9.14 15.13
CA LYS A 262 -5.04 10.53 15.47
C LYS A 262 -4.84 10.76 16.98
N PRO A 263 -5.72 10.28 17.88
CA PRO A 263 -5.47 10.33 19.33
C PRO A 263 -4.18 9.64 19.76
N LEU A 264 -3.89 8.43 19.26
CA LEU A 264 -2.64 7.71 19.57
C LEU A 264 -1.41 8.51 19.15
N VAL A 265 -1.41 9.02 17.91
CA VAL A 265 -0.31 9.87 17.41
C VAL A 265 -0.16 11.10 18.28
N ARG A 266 -1.26 11.79 18.63
CA ARG A 266 -1.23 12.96 19.51
C ARG A 266 -0.62 12.63 20.88
N GLU A 267 -1.04 11.55 21.51
CA GLU A 267 -0.55 11.08 22.81
C GLU A 267 0.97 10.84 22.77
N ILE A 268 1.47 10.23 21.69
CA ILE A 268 2.90 10.00 21.49
C ILE A 268 3.64 11.32 21.27
N VAL A 269 3.22 12.17 20.32
CA VAL A 269 3.99 13.36 19.93
C VAL A 269 3.97 14.49 20.96
N THR A 270 2.99 14.51 21.86
CA THR A 270 2.95 15.47 22.98
C THR A 270 3.65 14.95 24.23
N SER A 271 4.10 13.69 24.23
CA SER A 271 4.87 13.13 25.35
C SER A 271 6.18 13.89 25.58
N ARG A 272 6.73 13.75 26.79
CA ARG A 272 8.07 14.29 27.09
C ARG A 272 9.12 13.60 26.22
N ALA A 273 9.06 12.27 26.13
CA ALA A 273 10.01 11.45 25.37
C ALA A 273 10.11 11.88 23.90
N TYR A 274 8.98 12.12 23.24
CA TYR A 274 8.99 12.54 21.84
C TYR A 274 9.57 13.96 21.65
N ARG A 275 9.34 14.86 22.61
CA ARG A 275 9.78 16.26 22.56
C ARG A 275 11.20 16.48 23.10
N MET A 276 11.92 15.41 23.45
CA MET A 276 13.32 15.53 23.86
C MET A 276 14.18 16.04 22.71
N SER A 277 15.29 16.70 23.07
CA SER A 277 16.30 17.10 22.08
C SER A 277 16.95 15.87 21.43
N THR A 278 17.49 16.04 20.23
CA THR A 278 18.37 15.04 19.58
C THR A 278 19.85 15.21 19.99
N ALA A 279 20.13 16.16 20.87
CA ALA A 279 21.47 16.48 21.36
C ALA A 279 22.17 15.24 21.94
N PHE A 280 23.45 15.12 21.65
CA PHE A 280 24.28 14.02 22.13
C PHE A 280 24.69 14.27 23.59
N ASN A 281 24.61 13.22 24.42
CA ASN A 281 25.13 13.21 25.76
C ASN A 281 26.10 12.02 25.88
N GLU A 282 27.36 12.31 26.20
CA GLU A 282 28.42 11.30 26.19
C GLU A 282 28.22 10.22 27.26
N GLN A 283 27.77 10.60 28.46
CA GLN A 283 27.53 9.65 29.55
C GLN A 283 26.38 8.69 29.21
N ALA A 284 25.26 9.23 28.71
CA ALA A 284 24.12 8.43 28.31
C ALA A 284 24.46 7.50 27.13
N ALA A 285 25.23 7.98 26.15
CA ALA A 285 25.67 7.18 25.01
C ALA A 285 26.64 6.04 25.39
N ARG A 286 27.41 6.17 26.48
CA ARG A 286 28.23 5.06 26.99
C ARG A 286 27.40 3.96 27.64
N VAL A 287 26.25 4.31 28.23
CA VAL A 287 25.34 3.35 28.90
C VAL A 287 24.36 2.73 27.90
N ASP A 288 23.81 3.53 27.00
CA ASP A 288 22.80 3.15 26.01
C ASP A 288 23.11 3.81 24.66
N PRO A 289 24.12 3.32 23.92
CA PRO A 289 24.54 3.91 22.64
C PRO A 289 23.43 3.88 21.59
N GLU A 290 22.61 2.84 21.64
CA GLU A 290 21.52 2.56 20.70
C GLU A 290 20.22 3.31 21.06
N ASN A 291 20.20 4.08 22.16
CA ASN A 291 19.05 4.83 22.64
C ASN A 291 17.80 3.95 22.87
N HIS A 292 17.97 2.73 23.36
CA HIS A 292 16.88 1.83 23.75
C HIS A 292 15.99 2.41 24.85
N LEU A 293 16.59 3.15 25.80
CA LEU A 293 15.95 3.77 26.95
C LEU A 293 15.44 5.20 26.65
N LEU A 294 15.57 5.65 25.40
CA LEU A 294 15.00 6.91 24.90
C LEU A 294 15.46 8.14 25.71
N TRP A 295 16.75 8.21 26.04
CA TRP A 295 17.36 9.35 26.73
C TRP A 295 17.49 10.59 25.82
N ARG A 296 17.15 10.47 24.53
CA ARG A 296 17.00 11.56 23.56
C ARG A 296 15.98 11.19 22.48
N GLN A 297 15.58 12.17 21.67
CA GLN A 297 14.89 11.88 20.42
C GLN A 297 15.87 11.36 19.36
N ASN A 298 15.41 10.45 18.50
CA ASN A 298 16.19 9.85 17.44
C ASN A 298 16.31 10.77 16.23
N LYS A 299 17.51 10.81 15.62
CA LYS A 299 17.66 11.32 14.27
C LYS A 299 17.11 10.28 13.30
N ARG A 300 16.20 10.68 12.43
CA ARG A 300 15.59 9.82 11.41
C ARG A 300 16.18 10.15 10.05
N ARG A 301 16.56 9.11 9.29
CA ARG A 301 16.90 9.23 7.88
C ARG A 301 15.60 9.51 7.11
N LEU A 302 15.63 10.46 6.18
CA LEU A 302 14.50 10.71 5.28
C LEU A 302 14.24 9.47 4.42
N GLU A 303 12.97 9.10 4.31
CA GLU A 303 12.48 8.06 3.42
C GLU A 303 12.49 8.55 1.95
N PRO A 304 12.53 7.66 0.95
CA PRO A 304 12.60 8.02 -0.46
C PRO A 304 11.56 9.06 -0.89
N GLU A 305 10.32 8.93 -0.39
CA GLU A 305 9.22 9.84 -0.65
C GLU A 305 9.51 11.25 -0.10
N GLU A 306 10.10 11.32 1.08
CA GLU A 306 10.46 12.58 1.73
C GLU A 306 11.66 13.25 1.05
N ILE A 307 12.61 12.46 0.56
CA ILE A 307 13.75 12.96 -0.23
C ILE A 307 13.23 13.65 -1.49
N ARG A 308 12.37 12.97 -2.27
CA ARG A 308 11.79 13.52 -3.50
C ARG A 308 10.95 14.75 -3.22
N ASP A 309 10.05 14.69 -2.24
CA ASP A 309 9.16 15.81 -1.89
C ASP A 309 9.96 17.02 -1.36
N THR A 310 11.07 16.78 -0.64
CA THR A 310 11.97 17.86 -0.17
C THR A 310 12.68 18.54 -1.34
N LEU A 311 13.17 17.78 -2.32
CA LEU A 311 13.82 18.36 -3.51
C LEU A 311 12.85 19.26 -4.29
N LEU A 312 11.63 18.79 -4.53
CA LEU A 312 10.56 19.58 -5.15
C LEU A 312 10.18 20.81 -4.31
N GLN A 313 10.17 20.68 -2.99
CA GLN A 313 9.84 21.81 -2.12
C GLN A 313 10.95 22.88 -2.16
N LEU A 314 12.22 22.47 -2.21
CA LEU A 314 13.35 23.38 -2.25
C LEU A 314 13.46 24.10 -3.61
N SER A 315 13.09 23.44 -4.71
CA SER A 315 13.01 24.07 -6.04
C SER A 315 11.78 24.96 -6.23
N GLY A 316 10.82 24.93 -5.30
CA GLY A 316 9.55 25.64 -5.42
C GLY A 316 8.56 24.99 -6.39
N GLU A 317 8.86 23.78 -6.87
CA GLU A 317 8.04 23.06 -7.84
C GLU A 317 6.99 22.15 -7.20
N LEU A 318 7.08 21.88 -5.88
CA LEU A 318 6.16 20.97 -5.19
C LEU A 318 4.71 21.45 -5.27
N ASP A 319 3.88 20.69 -5.97
CA ASP A 319 2.44 20.84 -5.98
C ASP A 319 1.83 20.13 -4.75
N ARG A 320 1.15 20.89 -3.90
CA ARG A 320 0.48 20.37 -2.70
C ARG A 320 -0.99 19.99 -2.94
N SER A 321 -1.49 20.17 -4.16
CA SER A 321 -2.82 19.73 -4.56
C SER A 321 -2.93 18.20 -4.45
N GLN A 322 -4.17 17.72 -4.29
CA GLN A 322 -4.43 16.29 -4.36
C GLN A 322 -4.39 15.87 -5.82
N ALA A 323 -3.81 14.69 -6.09
CA ALA A 323 -3.90 14.09 -7.41
C ALA A 323 -5.00 13.03 -7.42
N GLU A 324 -5.72 12.97 -8.54
CA GLU A 324 -6.49 11.78 -8.91
C GLU A 324 -5.56 10.75 -9.56
N SER A 325 -5.86 9.47 -9.38
CA SER A 325 -5.08 8.42 -10.02
C SER A 325 -5.35 8.39 -11.53
N LEU A 326 -4.32 8.69 -12.33
CA LEU A 326 -4.40 8.59 -13.79
C LEU A 326 -4.67 7.17 -14.31
N ILE A 327 -4.36 6.15 -13.48
CA ILE A 327 -4.49 4.73 -13.84
C ILE A 327 -5.61 4.03 -13.08
N GLY A 328 -6.30 4.70 -12.16
CA GLY A 328 -7.33 4.09 -11.30
C GLY A 328 -8.52 3.52 -12.07
N HIS A 329 -8.72 3.98 -13.31
CA HIS A 329 -9.85 3.62 -14.18
C HIS A 329 -9.44 2.72 -15.35
N LEU A 330 -8.16 2.36 -15.44
CA LEU A 330 -7.64 1.55 -16.53
C LEU A 330 -7.84 0.05 -16.22
N PRO A 331 -8.19 -0.77 -17.22
CA PRO A 331 -8.14 -2.22 -17.11
C PRO A 331 -6.74 -2.70 -16.70
N LEU A 332 -6.66 -3.81 -15.95
CA LEU A 332 -5.38 -4.34 -15.47
C LEU A 332 -4.40 -4.68 -16.58
N LYS A 333 -4.90 -5.16 -17.73
CA LYS A 333 -4.07 -5.44 -18.91
C LYS A 333 -3.35 -4.19 -19.41
N ASP A 334 -3.97 -3.02 -19.30
CA ASP A 334 -3.42 -1.75 -19.77
C ASP A 334 -2.44 -1.15 -18.75
N ILE A 335 -2.56 -1.52 -17.47
CA ILE A 335 -1.61 -1.16 -16.40
C ILE A 335 -0.37 -2.06 -16.43
N ASN A 336 -0.56 -3.38 -16.56
CA ASN A 336 0.52 -4.36 -16.48
C ASN A 336 1.26 -4.56 -17.82
N GLY A 337 0.61 -4.29 -18.95
CA GLY A 337 1.19 -4.37 -20.30
C GLY A 337 1.40 -3.01 -20.97
N GLY A 338 1.08 -1.92 -20.28
CA GLY A 338 1.16 -0.55 -20.80
C GLY A 338 2.59 -0.03 -20.89
N ASP A 339 2.77 0.96 -21.77
CA ASP A 339 4.00 1.73 -21.91
C ASP A 339 4.21 2.59 -20.66
N ALA A 340 4.91 2.00 -19.68
CA ALA A 340 5.36 2.57 -18.43
C ALA A 340 5.88 4.01 -18.54
N ALA A 341 6.49 4.37 -19.68
CA ALA A 341 7.04 5.69 -19.96
C ALA A 341 5.96 6.80 -20.09
N ALA A 342 4.69 6.43 -20.27
CA ALA A 342 3.54 7.33 -20.39
C ALA A 342 2.92 7.74 -19.04
N ILE A 343 3.26 7.03 -17.96
CA ILE A 343 2.89 7.42 -16.61
C ILE A 343 3.98 8.37 -16.17
N ASP A 344 3.74 9.66 -16.36
CA ASP A 344 4.76 10.66 -16.10
C ASP A 344 5.04 10.78 -14.60
N ILE A 345 6.06 10.07 -14.13
CA ILE A 345 6.57 10.15 -12.76
C ILE A 345 7.12 11.56 -12.43
N ARG A 346 7.17 12.46 -13.42
CA ARG A 346 7.51 13.88 -13.25
C ARG A 346 6.33 14.74 -12.77
N ASP A 347 5.20 14.16 -12.35
CA ASP A 347 4.19 14.94 -11.62
C ASP A 347 4.82 15.50 -10.33
N ASN A 348 4.96 16.81 -10.22
CA ASN A 348 5.57 17.49 -9.07
C ASN A 348 4.68 17.49 -7.82
N ARG A 349 3.54 16.77 -7.83
CA ARG A 349 2.79 16.48 -6.62
C ARG A 349 3.55 15.57 -5.66
N ARG A 350 3.10 15.60 -4.40
CA ARG A 350 3.60 14.76 -3.31
C ARG A 350 3.69 13.30 -3.74
N THR A 351 4.77 12.65 -3.36
CA THR A 351 5.08 11.27 -3.75
C THR A 351 4.01 10.27 -3.33
N VAL A 352 3.23 10.56 -2.28
CA VAL A 352 2.07 9.74 -1.85
C VAL A 352 0.99 9.58 -2.92
N TYR A 353 0.94 10.49 -3.90
CA TYR A 353 0.00 10.43 -5.02
C TYR A 353 0.56 9.75 -6.27
N GLN A 354 1.83 9.37 -6.25
CA GLN A 354 2.44 8.69 -7.38
C GLN A 354 1.90 7.25 -7.46
N PRO A 355 1.54 6.76 -8.66
CA PRO A 355 1.08 5.40 -8.81
C PRO A 355 2.20 4.41 -8.52
N ILE A 356 1.90 3.37 -7.75
CA ILE A 356 2.79 2.23 -7.53
C ILE A 356 2.34 1.08 -8.42
N ILE A 357 3.06 0.86 -9.50
CA ILE A 357 2.82 -0.27 -10.41
C ILE A 357 3.80 -1.37 -10.10
N ARG A 358 3.31 -2.59 -9.85
CA ARG A 358 4.16 -3.71 -9.39
C ARG A 358 5.29 -4.07 -10.36
N THR A 359 5.14 -3.76 -11.64
CA THR A 359 6.11 -4.02 -12.71
C THR A 359 6.99 -2.82 -13.04
N MET A 360 6.74 -1.65 -12.44
CA MET A 360 7.49 -0.43 -12.72
C MET A 360 8.15 0.12 -11.46
N GLU A 361 9.38 0.54 -11.62
CA GLU A 361 10.19 1.07 -10.54
C GLU A 361 10.46 2.55 -10.82
N VAL A 362 10.25 3.40 -9.82
CA VAL A 362 10.68 4.79 -9.87
C VAL A 362 12.11 4.83 -9.34
N ASP A 363 13.08 5.25 -10.16
CA ASP A 363 14.52 5.21 -9.86
C ASP A 363 14.87 5.76 -8.46
N VAL A 364 14.32 6.93 -8.09
CA VAL A 364 14.58 7.54 -6.78
C VAL A 364 13.99 6.74 -5.62
N LEU A 365 12.87 6.07 -5.82
CA LEU A 365 12.29 5.22 -4.78
C LEU A 365 13.16 3.97 -4.57
N GLN A 366 13.56 3.34 -5.66
CA GLN A 366 14.35 2.11 -5.61
C GLN A 366 15.72 2.33 -4.97
N ILE A 367 16.43 3.39 -5.36
CA ILE A 367 17.80 3.64 -4.88
C ILE A 367 17.88 3.97 -3.38
N PHE A 368 16.78 4.49 -2.81
CA PHE A 368 16.67 4.86 -1.40
C PHE A 368 15.79 3.88 -0.59
N ASP A 369 15.84 2.59 -0.92
CA ASP A 369 15.26 1.51 -0.12
C ASP A 369 13.71 1.56 0.04
N PHE A 370 13.00 1.96 -1.02
CA PHE A 370 11.53 1.90 -1.01
C PHE A 370 11.00 0.48 -0.74
N ALA A 371 9.82 0.39 -0.13
CA ALA A 371 9.23 -0.89 0.20
C ALA A 371 8.84 -1.66 -1.07
N ASN A 372 9.20 -2.94 -1.14
CA ASN A 372 8.78 -3.79 -2.24
C ASN A 372 7.25 -3.89 -2.29
N SER A 373 6.63 -3.42 -3.37
CA SER A 373 5.18 -3.35 -3.54
C SER A 373 4.46 -4.70 -3.63
N ALA A 374 5.22 -5.79 -3.81
CA ALA A 374 4.69 -7.16 -3.82
C ALA A 374 4.78 -7.85 -2.45
N MET A 375 5.42 -7.23 -1.46
CA MET A 375 5.68 -7.84 -0.15
C MET A 375 5.27 -6.94 1.01
N THR A 376 4.84 -7.56 2.12
CA THR A 376 4.67 -6.82 3.37
C THR A 376 6.03 -6.51 3.98
N THR A 377 6.28 -5.22 4.19
CA THR A 377 7.51 -4.67 4.79
C THR A 377 7.15 -3.80 5.99
N GLY A 378 7.38 -4.29 7.22
CA GLY A 378 7.13 -3.52 8.44
C GLY A 378 8.27 -2.57 8.81
N ASP A 379 9.51 -2.95 8.52
CA ASP A 379 10.66 -2.05 8.55
C ASP A 379 11.43 -2.13 7.24
N ARG A 380 11.73 -0.97 6.66
CA ARG A 380 12.45 -0.87 5.40
C ARG A 380 13.95 -1.04 5.69
N PRO A 381 14.69 -1.77 4.84
CA PRO A 381 16.14 -1.79 4.97
C PRO A 381 16.69 -0.37 4.83
N ARG A 382 17.85 -0.11 5.43
CA ARG A 382 18.57 1.15 5.27
C ARG A 382 19.96 0.84 4.78
N THR A 383 20.19 1.04 3.49
CA THR A 383 21.48 0.83 2.86
C THR A 383 22.20 2.16 2.67
N THR A 384 23.53 2.14 2.80
CA THR A 384 24.39 3.27 2.46
C THR A 384 25.34 2.81 1.37
N ILE A 385 25.00 3.15 0.13
CA ILE A 385 25.70 2.67 -1.07
C ILE A 385 26.13 3.86 -1.93
N ALA A 386 27.26 3.74 -2.63
CA ALA A 386 27.79 4.80 -3.49
C ALA A 386 26.78 5.35 -4.53
N PRO A 387 25.90 4.52 -5.15
CA PRO A 387 24.88 5.02 -6.07
C PRO A 387 23.95 6.10 -5.48
N GLN A 388 23.64 6.04 -4.18
CA GLN A 388 22.79 7.05 -3.53
C GLN A 388 23.44 8.43 -3.52
N ALA A 389 24.76 8.50 -3.31
CA ALA A 389 25.51 9.76 -3.38
C ALA A 389 25.66 10.23 -4.84
N LEU A 390 25.94 9.31 -5.76
CA LEU A 390 26.04 9.62 -7.19
C LEU A 390 24.72 10.11 -7.78
N TYR A 391 23.57 9.65 -7.25
CA TYR A 391 22.26 10.17 -7.63
C TYR A 391 22.15 11.67 -7.41
N PHE A 392 22.55 12.18 -6.24
CA PHE A 392 22.51 13.61 -5.96
C PHE A 392 23.45 14.45 -6.84
N LEU A 393 24.53 13.86 -7.34
CA LEU A 393 25.48 14.55 -8.21
C LEU A 393 25.06 14.54 -9.69
N ASN A 394 24.47 13.43 -10.16
CA ASN A 394 24.31 13.16 -11.58
C ASN A 394 22.86 13.09 -12.06
N SER A 395 21.88 12.98 -11.16
CA SER A 395 20.48 12.87 -11.55
C SER A 395 19.99 14.16 -12.23
N PRO A 396 19.43 14.09 -13.45
CA PRO A 396 18.82 15.24 -14.11
C PRO A 396 17.73 15.90 -13.25
N PHE A 397 16.98 15.09 -12.49
CA PHE A 397 15.96 15.59 -11.56
C PHE A 397 16.57 16.49 -10.48
N VAL A 398 17.66 16.04 -9.85
CA VAL A 398 18.34 16.82 -8.81
C VAL A 398 18.99 18.08 -9.40
N GLN A 399 19.62 17.97 -10.56
CA GLN A 399 20.23 19.10 -11.25
C GLN A 399 19.20 20.14 -11.69
N GLN A 400 18.00 19.72 -12.08
CA GLN A 400 16.90 20.62 -12.42
C GLN A 400 16.35 21.31 -11.17
N SER A 401 16.13 20.58 -10.07
CA SER A 401 15.65 21.16 -8.80
C SER A 401 16.66 22.08 -8.11
N ALA A 402 17.94 22.06 -8.52
CA ALA A 402 18.98 22.93 -7.98
C ALA A 402 19.15 24.27 -8.74
N ARG A 403 18.48 24.44 -9.87
CA ARG A 403 18.45 25.69 -10.65
C ARG A 403 17.34 26.59 -10.14
#